data_AF-A0A7C6L2F1-F1
#
_entry.id   AF-A0A7C6L2F1-F1
#
_cell.length_a   1.000
_cell.length_b   1.000
_cell.length_c   1.000
_cell.angle_alpha   90.00
_cell.angle_beta   90.00
_cell.angle_gamma   90.00
#
_symmetry.space_group_name_H-M   'P 1'
#
loop_
_entity.id
_entity.type
_entity.pdbx_description
1 polymer ?
#
loop_
_entity_poly.entity_id
_entity_poly.type
_entity_poly.pdbx_seq_one_letter_code
_entity_poly.pdbx_strand_id
1 'polypeptide(L)'
;MSKTPREYLNEFTQGLNDLAKTNRDNVKAFMNLLGVTYKPGALDTKTKELMSVAIAAYNRCEYCITYHVYKALEAGATREEIMEAAMVAVAFGGGPSMAYSVSLLKASIDEFEPDFKK
;
A
#
# COMPACT_ATOMS: atom_id res chain seq x y z
N MET A 1 18.33 7.44 -10.97
CA MET A 1 17.08 6.86 -11.51
C MET A 1 16.16 6.63 -10.32
N SER A 2 14.90 7.08 -10.36
CA SER A 2 13.92 6.80 -9.30
C SER A 2 13.51 5.33 -9.36
N LYS A 3 13.30 4.69 -8.22
CA LYS A 3 12.87 3.29 -8.14
C LYS A 3 11.49 3.10 -8.79
N THR A 4 11.26 1.95 -9.43
CA THR A 4 9.92 1.57 -9.89
C THR A 4 9.04 1.12 -8.72
N PRO A 5 7.70 1.19 -8.82
CA PRO A 5 6.81 0.56 -7.85
C PRO A 5 7.18 -0.89 -7.53
N ARG A 6 7.49 -1.72 -8.54
CA ARG A 6 7.93 -3.11 -8.29
C ARG A 6 9.21 -3.20 -7.47
N GLU A 7 10.18 -2.30 -7.70
CA GLU A 7 11.41 -2.25 -6.92
C GLU A 7 11.14 -1.90 -5.46
N TYR A 8 10.26 -0.92 -5.18
CA TYR A 8 9.83 -0.61 -3.81
C TYR A 8 9.17 -1.81 -3.12
N LEU A 9 8.28 -2.51 -3.82
CA LEU A 9 7.60 -3.70 -3.30
C LEU A 9 8.59 -4.83 -2.98
N ASN A 10 9.49 -5.13 -3.92
CA ASN A 10 10.47 -6.20 -3.77
C ASN A 10 11.49 -5.89 -2.68
N GLU A 11 11.98 -4.65 -2.61
CA GLU A 11 12.94 -4.25 -1.58
C GLU A 11 12.30 -4.35 -0.18
N PHE A 12 11.06 -3.90 0.00
CA PHE A 12 10.37 -4.01 1.29
C PHE A 12 10.16 -5.46 1.71
N THR A 13 9.66 -6.30 0.80
CA THR A 13 9.36 -7.71 1.09
C THR A 13 10.64 -8.52 1.34
N GLN A 14 11.70 -8.31 0.56
CA GLN A 14 13.01 -8.92 0.78
C GLN A 14 13.64 -8.43 2.08
N GLY A 15 13.57 -7.12 2.37
CA GLY A 15 14.08 -6.54 3.60
C GLY A 15 13.43 -7.12 4.86
N LEU A 16 12.11 -7.35 4.83
CA LEU A 16 11.42 -8.05 5.92
C LEU A 16 11.92 -9.50 6.09
N ASN A 17 12.12 -10.23 4.99
CA ASN A 17 12.63 -11.60 5.03
C ASN A 17 14.06 -11.67 5.56
N ASP A 18 14.91 -10.73 5.18
CA ASP A 18 16.29 -10.64 5.67
C ASP A 18 16.33 -10.28 7.14
N LEU A 19 15.53 -9.30 7.58
CA LEU A 19 15.43 -8.94 8.98
C LEU A 19 14.91 -10.10 9.85
N ALA A 20 14.04 -10.96 9.30
CA ALA A 20 13.54 -12.14 10.01
C ALA A 20 14.64 -13.18 10.32
N LYS A 21 15.79 -13.13 9.63
CA LYS A 21 16.93 -14.03 9.90
C LYS A 21 17.59 -13.72 11.25
N THR A 22 17.63 -12.45 11.65
CA THR A 22 18.25 -12.00 12.90
C THR A 22 17.25 -11.57 13.98
N ASN A 23 16.04 -11.17 13.59
CA ASN A 23 15.02 -10.58 14.47
C ASN A 23 13.65 -11.27 14.31
N ARG A 24 13.67 -12.61 14.19
CA ARG A 24 12.49 -13.44 13.89
C ARG A 24 11.26 -13.10 14.74
N ASP A 25 11.40 -12.99 16.05
CA ASP A 25 10.25 -12.79 16.94
C ASP A 25 9.59 -11.43 16.76
N ASN A 26 10.40 -10.38 16.54
CA ASN A 26 9.89 -9.03 16.25
C ASN A 26 9.14 -9.00 14.92
N VAL A 27 9.72 -9.58 13.87
CA VAL A 27 9.07 -9.64 12.54
C VAL A 27 7.80 -10.48 12.62
N LYS A 28 7.82 -11.62 13.33
CA LYS A 28 6.63 -12.46 13.53
C LYS A 28 5.53 -11.70 14.28
N ALA A 29 5.85 -10.96 15.33
CA ALA A 29 4.89 -10.16 16.08
C ALA A 29 4.25 -9.08 15.20
N PHE A 30 5.06 -8.38 14.40
CA PHE A 30 4.58 -7.38 13.45
C PHE A 30 3.67 -7.99 12.37
N MET A 31 4.09 -9.09 11.74
CA MET A 31 3.28 -9.78 10.73
C MET A 31 1.97 -10.35 11.32
N ASN A 32 1.98 -10.80 12.57
CA ASN A 32 0.76 -11.22 13.26
C ASN A 32 -0.20 -10.04 13.48
N LEU A 33 0.32 -8.86 13.87
CA LEU A 33 -0.50 -7.64 13.98
C LEU A 33 -1.18 -7.31 12.64
N LEU A 34 -0.43 -7.33 11.54
CA LEU A 34 -0.99 -7.10 10.20
C LEU A 34 -2.03 -8.17 9.85
N GLY A 35 -1.71 -9.45 10.08
CA GLY A 35 -2.61 -10.57 9.81
C GLY A 35 -3.91 -10.52 10.61
N VAL A 36 -3.91 -9.99 11.83
CA VAL A 36 -5.14 -9.75 12.60
C VAL A 36 -5.88 -8.51 12.10
N THR A 37 -5.16 -7.42 11.84
CA THR A 37 -5.74 -6.14 11.40
C THR A 37 -6.50 -6.27 10.08
N TYR A 38 -5.96 -6.98 9.09
CA TYR A 38 -6.56 -7.09 7.74
C TYR A 38 -7.55 -8.25 7.57
N LYS A 39 -7.78 -9.08 8.60
CA LYS A 39 -8.86 -10.08 8.57
C LYS A 39 -10.22 -9.40 8.33
N PRO A 40 -11.07 -9.91 7.44
CA PRO A 40 -12.40 -9.35 7.24
C PRO A 40 -13.23 -9.46 8.52
N GLY A 41 -14.02 -8.42 8.79
CA GLY A 41 -14.93 -8.34 9.93
C GLY A 41 -16.06 -7.36 9.61
N ALA A 42 -16.31 -6.38 10.48
CA ALA A 42 -17.26 -5.29 10.18
C ALA A 42 -16.84 -4.47 8.94
N LEU A 43 -15.53 -4.44 8.64
CA LEU A 43 -14.98 -3.94 7.38
C LEU A 43 -14.30 -5.11 6.67
N ASP A 44 -14.53 -5.22 5.36
CA ASP A 44 -13.83 -6.18 4.52
C ASP A 44 -12.35 -5.78 4.31
N THR A 45 -11.56 -6.71 3.76
CA THR A 45 -10.13 -6.48 3.53
C THR A 45 -9.91 -5.35 2.51
N LYS A 46 -10.73 -5.27 1.45
CA LYS A 46 -10.66 -4.21 0.44
C LYS A 46 -10.78 -2.83 1.07
N THR A 47 -11.79 -2.61 1.91
CA THR A 47 -12.03 -1.35 2.60
C THR A 47 -10.85 -0.98 3.50
N LYS A 48 -10.28 -1.94 4.22
CA LYS A 48 -9.09 -1.71 5.07
C LYS A 48 -7.86 -1.34 4.25
N GLU A 49 -7.65 -1.96 3.08
CA GLU A 49 -6.55 -1.58 2.19
C GLU A 49 -6.76 -0.20 1.57
N LEU A 50 -7.99 0.17 1.19
CA LEU A 50 -8.31 1.53 0.74
C LEU A 50 -8.03 2.59 1.84
N MET A 51 -8.39 2.30 3.10
CA MET A 51 -8.00 3.15 4.22
C MET A 51 -6.47 3.26 4.35
N SER A 52 -5.76 2.15 4.11
CA SER A 52 -4.30 2.10 4.19
C SER A 52 -3.64 2.90 3.07
N VAL A 53 -4.20 2.88 1.86
CA VAL A 53 -3.80 3.76 0.74
C VAL A 53 -3.92 5.23 1.15
N ALA A 54 -5.05 5.63 1.72
CA ALA A 54 -5.24 7.02 2.18
C ALA A 54 -4.22 7.41 3.26
N ILE A 55 -3.98 6.54 4.26
CA ILE A 55 -2.98 6.76 5.31
C ILE A 55 -1.57 6.84 4.71
N ALA A 56 -1.23 5.98 3.76
CA ALA A 56 0.07 5.95 3.11
C ALA A 56 0.34 7.24 2.31
N ALA A 57 -0.66 7.71 1.56
CA ALA A 57 -0.58 8.97 0.80
C ALA A 57 -0.51 10.20 1.72
N TYR A 58 -1.23 10.19 2.85
CA TYR A 58 -1.14 11.23 3.87
C TYR A 58 0.23 11.26 4.54
N ASN A 59 0.76 10.09 4.93
CA ASN A 59 2.06 9.95 5.56
C ASN A 59 3.23 10.13 4.60
N ARG A 60 2.98 10.16 3.28
CA ARG A 60 4.01 10.31 2.23
C ARG A 60 5.08 9.21 2.30
N CYS A 61 4.64 8.00 2.65
CA CYS A 61 5.51 6.83 2.77
C CYS A 61 5.55 6.07 1.44
N GLU A 62 6.65 6.17 0.70
CA GLU A 62 6.80 5.54 -0.63
C GLU A 62 6.53 4.03 -0.59
N TYR A 63 7.17 3.32 0.34
CA TYR A 63 6.97 1.88 0.54
C TYR A 63 5.51 1.54 0.87
N CYS A 64 4.88 2.33 1.74
CA CYS A 64 3.50 2.10 2.16
C CYS A 64 2.52 2.34 1.00
N ILE A 65 2.74 3.39 0.19
CA ILE A 65 1.91 3.70 -0.98
C ILE A 65 1.95 2.52 -1.94
N THR A 66 3.15 2.11 -2.33
CA THR A 66 3.34 0.99 -3.25
C THR A 66 2.74 -0.29 -2.71
N TYR A 67 3.03 -0.64 -1.45
CA TYR A 67 2.56 -1.88 -0.85
C TYR A 67 1.03 -1.92 -0.76
N HIS A 68 0.39 -0.87 -0.26
CA HIS A 68 -1.06 -0.87 -0.08
C HIS A 68 -1.84 -0.68 -1.38
N VAL A 69 -1.25 -0.06 -2.41
CA VAL A 69 -1.86 -0.09 -3.76
C VAL A 69 -1.87 -1.52 -4.30
N TYR A 70 -0.75 -2.26 -4.20
CA TYR A 70 -0.69 -3.66 -4.61
C TYR A 70 -1.70 -4.52 -3.85
N LYS A 71 -1.76 -4.39 -2.52
CA LYS A 71 -2.68 -5.16 -1.68
C LYS A 71 -4.16 -4.78 -1.90
N ALA A 72 -4.46 -3.51 -2.17
CA ALA A 72 -5.82 -3.08 -2.52
C ALA A 72 -6.28 -3.74 -3.82
N LEU A 73 -5.44 -3.74 -4.87
CA LEU A 73 -5.74 -4.41 -6.13
C LEU A 73 -5.90 -5.93 -5.96
N GLU A 74 -5.02 -6.56 -5.18
CA GLU A 74 -5.13 -7.98 -4.81
C GLU A 74 -6.46 -8.29 -4.08
N ALA A 75 -6.92 -7.37 -3.24
CA ALA A 75 -8.21 -7.45 -2.55
C ALA A 75 -9.42 -7.11 -3.45
N GLY A 76 -9.20 -6.83 -4.73
CA GLY A 76 -10.25 -6.54 -5.72
C GLY A 76 -10.70 -5.08 -5.76
N ALA A 77 -9.90 -4.16 -5.25
CA ALA A 77 -10.17 -2.73 -5.44
C ALA A 77 -9.98 -2.31 -6.89
N THR A 78 -10.83 -1.40 -7.37
CA THR A 78 -10.64 -0.78 -8.69
C THR A 78 -9.69 0.41 -8.59
N ARG A 79 -9.16 0.83 -9.73
CA ARG A 79 -8.39 2.08 -9.85
C ARG A 79 -9.16 3.27 -9.30
N GLU A 80 -10.45 3.36 -9.61
CA GLU A 80 -11.33 4.44 -9.19
C GLU A 80 -11.42 4.47 -7.66
N GLU A 81 -11.65 3.33 -7.01
CA GLU A 81 -11.71 3.23 -5.56
C GLU A 81 -10.39 3.67 -4.89
N ILE A 82 -9.24 3.25 -5.43
CA ILE A 82 -7.91 3.61 -4.91
C ILE A 82 -7.66 5.12 -5.06
N MET A 83 -8.01 5.69 -6.21
CA MET A 83 -7.83 7.13 -6.47
C MET A 83 -8.78 7.97 -5.60
N GLU A 84 -10.02 7.54 -5.39
CA GLU A 84 -10.96 8.20 -4.47
C GLU A 84 -10.45 8.20 -3.03
N ALA A 85 -9.91 7.07 -2.55
CA ALA A 85 -9.27 7.01 -1.23
C ALA A 85 -8.07 7.97 -1.12
N ALA A 86 -7.27 8.09 -2.18
CA ALA A 86 -6.18 9.06 -2.22
C ALA A 86 -6.68 10.52 -2.15
N MET A 87 -7.81 10.85 -2.79
CA MET A 87 -8.38 12.20 -2.72
C MET A 87 -8.87 12.57 -1.32
N VAL A 88 -9.34 11.59 -0.53
CA VAL A 88 -9.62 11.80 0.91
C VAL A 88 -8.34 12.22 1.63
N ALA A 89 -7.21 11.56 1.37
CA ALA A 89 -5.92 11.94 1.96
C ALA A 89 -5.47 13.35 1.53
N VAL A 90 -5.72 13.73 0.27
CA VAL A 90 -5.41 15.07 -0.25
C VAL A 90 -6.18 16.18 0.47
N ALA A 91 -7.44 15.95 0.84
CA ALA A 91 -8.25 16.94 1.55
C ALA A 91 -7.60 17.41 2.87
N PHE A 92 -6.83 16.54 3.53
CA PHE A 92 -6.13 16.84 4.78
C PHE A 92 -4.62 17.08 4.59
N GLY A 93 -4.01 16.43 3.59
CA GLY A 93 -2.57 16.47 3.35
C GLY A 93 -2.11 17.54 2.35
N GLY A 94 -3.05 18.17 1.63
CA GLY A 94 -2.79 19.27 0.71
C GLY A 94 -1.86 18.91 -0.45
N GLY A 95 -1.07 19.89 -0.89
CA GLY A 95 -0.15 19.77 -2.02
C GLY A 95 0.80 18.56 -1.95
N PRO A 96 1.42 18.24 -0.80
CA PRO A 96 2.28 17.06 -0.67
C PRO A 96 1.56 15.74 -0.95
N SER A 97 0.38 15.52 -0.38
CA SER A 97 -0.39 14.30 -0.67
C SER A 97 -0.87 14.27 -2.11
N MET A 98 -1.19 15.43 -2.71
CA MET A 98 -1.51 15.51 -4.14
C MET A 98 -0.31 15.08 -4.99
N ALA A 99 0.91 15.57 -4.68
CA ALA A 99 2.12 15.23 -5.41
C ALA A 99 2.38 13.71 -5.44
N TYR A 100 2.25 13.03 -4.30
CA TYR A 100 2.38 11.56 -4.24
C TYR A 100 1.21 10.84 -4.96
N SER A 101 0.00 11.39 -4.89
CA SER A 101 -1.19 10.82 -5.54
C SER A 101 -1.05 10.81 -7.06
N VAL A 102 -0.59 11.90 -7.66
CA VAL A 102 -0.41 12.03 -9.12
C VAL A 102 0.89 11.43 -9.65
N SER A 103 1.80 11.02 -8.76
CA SER A 103 3.09 10.41 -9.13
C SER A 103 3.15 8.94 -8.73
N LEU A 104 3.75 8.60 -7.59
CA LEU A 104 4.06 7.23 -7.18
C LEU A 104 2.80 6.37 -7.01
N LEU A 105 1.72 6.92 -6.45
CA LEU A 105 0.47 6.18 -6.28
C LEU A 105 -0.12 5.81 -7.63
N LYS A 106 -0.27 6.80 -8.53
CA LYS A 106 -0.72 6.56 -9.91
C LYS A 106 0.18 5.55 -10.64
N ALA A 107 1.50 5.69 -10.53
CA ALA A 107 2.45 4.77 -11.13
C ALA A 107 2.32 3.34 -10.57
N SER A 108 2.07 3.20 -9.27
CA SER A 108 1.82 1.91 -8.63
C SER A 108 0.54 1.26 -9.15
N ILE A 109 -0.53 2.02 -9.36
CA ILE A 109 -1.76 1.49 -10.00
C ILE A 109 -1.45 1.05 -11.43
N ASP A 110 -0.83 1.91 -12.23
CA ASP A 110 -0.51 1.63 -13.63
C ASP A 110 0.34 0.36 -13.79
N GLU A 111 1.28 0.11 -12.87
CA GLU A 111 2.15 -1.05 -12.90
C GLU A 111 1.50 -2.34 -12.37
N PHE A 112 0.67 -2.27 -11.33
CA PHE A 112 0.13 -3.46 -10.65
C PHE A 112 -1.26 -3.87 -11.13
N GLU A 113 -2.08 -2.95 -11.63
CA GLU A 113 -3.44 -3.25 -12.10
C GLU A 113 -3.48 -4.39 -13.13
N PRO A 114 -2.56 -4.49 -14.13
CA PRO A 114 -2.54 -5.61 -15.07
C PRO A 114 -2.35 -6.98 -14.44
N ASP A 115 -1.73 -7.09 -13.27
CA ASP A 115 -1.48 -8.36 -12.59
C ASP A 115 -2.78 -9.01 -12.08
N PHE A 116 -3.84 -8.21 -11.94
CA PHE A 116 -5.11 -8.62 -11.34
C PHE A 116 -6.30 -8.51 -12.31
N LYS A 117 -6.08 -8.07 -13.55
CA LYS A 117 -7.09 -8.17 -14.61
C LYS A 117 -7.22 -9.63 -15.06
N LYS A 118 -8.41 -10.19 -14.91
CA LYS A 118 -8.80 -11.48 -15.50
C LYS A 118 -9.20 -11.31 -16.96
#